data_AF-A0A9P0THL9-F1
#
_entry.id   AF-A0A9P0THL9-F1
#
_cell.length_a   1.000
_cell.length_b   1.000
_cell.length_c   1.000
_cell.angle_alpha   90.00
_cell.angle_beta   90.00
_cell.angle_gamma   90.00
#
_symmetry.space_group_name_H-M   'P 1'
#
loop_
_entity.id
_entity.type
_entity.pdbx_description
1 polymer ?
#
loop_
_entity_poly.entity_id
_entity_poly.type
_entity_poly.pdbx_seq_one_letter_code
_entity_poly.pdbx_strand_id
1 'polypeptide(L)'
;MSHTHTTHCKVDHYYKLEKKYMDMKRLVMERTEELRRRDKIIAMLENEIDDRDVTIRYLKNEIDKFRQVVKPLTRQMIDIQRNGVEVEEECLVIRSPGIENTRIIPLGEPRLKRTAISAEPLSAFTQDCEMKLVKITKNPKSRELIKGAILDNDFMKNLEMTQIREIVDCMYPVEYAAGSVIIKEGDVGSIVYVMEGLSRLAIYAEKSNNNIELHDFNDHTKTW
;
A
#
# COMPACT_ATOMS: atom_id res chain seq x y z
N MET A 1 53.98 -53.05 52.29
CA MET A 1 52.98 -53.28 51.20
C MET A 1 52.25 -52.00 50.75
N SER A 2 52.71 -50.80 51.14
CA SER A 2 51.97 -49.53 50.92
C SER A 2 52.38 -48.75 49.67
N HIS A 3 53.53 -49.07 49.06
CA HIS A 3 54.04 -48.33 47.90
C HIS A 3 53.36 -48.69 46.58
N THR A 4 52.87 -49.92 46.41
CA THR A 4 52.22 -50.41 45.18
C THR A 4 50.80 -49.88 45.00
N HIS A 5 50.06 -49.64 46.09
CA HIS A 5 48.70 -49.11 46.05
C HIS A 5 48.65 -47.61 45.70
N THR A 6 49.71 -46.87 46.08
CA THR A 6 49.86 -45.44 45.82
C THR A 6 50.19 -45.17 44.35
N THR A 7 50.97 -46.06 43.71
CA THR A 7 51.28 -45.97 42.27
C THR A 7 50.06 -46.29 41.39
N HIS A 8 49.25 -47.30 41.73
CA HIS A 8 48.03 -47.62 40.97
C HIS A 8 47.02 -46.47 40.96
N CYS A 9 46.78 -45.85 42.12
CA CYS A 9 45.86 -44.71 42.24
C CYS A 9 46.31 -43.49 41.44
N LYS A 10 47.63 -43.26 41.34
CA LYS A 10 48.20 -42.19 40.51
C LYS A 10 48.00 -42.48 39.01
N VAL A 11 48.22 -43.72 38.57
CA VAL A 11 48.02 -44.12 37.16
C VAL A 11 46.57 -43.94 36.72
N ASP A 12 45.60 -44.34 37.55
CA ASP A 12 44.18 -44.13 37.27
C ASP A 12 43.80 -42.65 37.19
N HIS A 13 44.43 -41.81 38.03
CA HIS A 13 44.24 -40.37 38.00
C HIS A 13 44.80 -39.73 36.72
N TYR A 14 46.02 -40.13 36.30
CA TYR A 14 46.61 -39.70 35.04
C TYR A 14 45.74 -40.08 33.83
N TYR A 15 45.21 -41.31 33.79
CA TYR A 15 44.34 -41.75 32.72
C TYR A 15 43.02 -40.94 32.64
N LYS A 16 42.40 -40.64 33.80
CA LYS A 16 41.22 -39.78 33.86
C LYS A 16 41.51 -38.35 33.40
N LEU A 17 42.67 -37.81 33.75
CA LEU A 17 43.09 -36.47 33.35
C LEU A 17 43.37 -36.41 31.84
N GLU A 18 44.04 -37.42 31.29
CA GLU A 18 44.31 -37.55 29.86
C GLU A 18 43.01 -37.67 29.06
N LYS A 19 42.05 -38.48 29.52
CA LYS A 19 40.73 -38.58 28.90
C LYS A 19 40.02 -37.22 28.84
N LYS A 20 39.99 -36.49 29.96
CA LYS A 20 39.40 -35.13 30.03
C LYS A 20 40.12 -34.16 29.09
N TYR A 21 41.45 -34.23 29.00
CA TYR A 21 42.23 -33.41 28.08
C TYR A 21 41.88 -33.70 26.62
N MET A 22 41.73 -34.97 26.25
CA MET A 22 41.35 -35.37 24.89
C MET A 22 39.92 -34.94 24.53
N ASP A 23 38.98 -35.06 25.47
CA ASP A 23 37.60 -34.62 25.27
C ASP A 23 37.52 -33.09 25.15
N MET A 24 38.26 -32.35 26.00
CA MET A 24 38.37 -30.90 25.90
C MET A 24 39.00 -30.46 24.57
N LYS A 25 40.09 -31.12 24.15
CA LYS A 25 40.76 -30.85 22.88
C LYS A 25 39.81 -31.05 21.69
N ARG A 26 39.01 -32.12 21.71
CA ARG A 26 37.97 -32.38 20.69
C ARG A 26 36.93 -31.27 20.65
N LEU A 27 36.41 -30.87 21.82
CA LEU A 27 35.40 -29.81 21.92
C LEU A 27 35.93 -28.47 21.40
N VAL A 28 37.18 -28.12 21.75
CA VAL A 28 37.84 -26.91 21.22
C VAL A 28 37.96 -26.99 19.70
N MET A 29 38.39 -28.13 19.14
CA MET A 29 38.47 -28.29 17.69
C MET A 29 37.11 -28.14 17.00
N GLU A 30 36.05 -28.72 17.58
CA GLU A 30 34.69 -28.62 17.04
C GLU A 30 34.17 -27.17 17.06
N ARG A 31 34.38 -26.45 18.17
CA ARG A 31 34.00 -25.04 18.29
C ARG A 31 34.79 -24.14 17.36
N THR A 32 36.08 -24.40 17.18
CA THR A 32 36.91 -23.67 16.20
C THR A 32 36.40 -23.84 14.78
N GLU A 33 36.00 -25.06 14.39
CA GLU A 33 35.46 -25.30 13.06
C GLU A 33 34.06 -24.69 12.89
N GLU A 34 33.23 -24.67 13.94
CA GLU A 34 31.96 -23.97 13.92
C GLU A 34 32.12 -22.46 13.73
N LEU A 35 33.05 -21.84 14.46
CA LEU A 35 33.39 -20.42 14.29
C LEU A 35 33.84 -20.14 12.85
N ARG A 36 34.75 -20.95 12.31
CA ARG A 36 35.22 -20.84 10.93
C ARG A 36 34.08 -20.93 9.90
N ARG A 37 33.07 -21.78 10.13
CA ARG A 37 31.88 -21.85 9.26
C ARG A 37 31.04 -20.57 9.35
N ARG A 38 30.84 -20.04 10.57
CA ARG A 38 30.10 -18.79 10.77
C ARG A 38 30.83 -17.60 10.14
N ASP A 39 32.14 -17.50 10.30
CA ASP A 39 32.97 -16.46 9.68
C ASP A 39 32.85 -16.47 8.15
N LYS A 40 32.77 -17.66 7.54
CA LYS A 40 32.53 -17.78 6.09
C LYS A 40 31.16 -17.24 5.68
N ILE A 41 30.12 -17.50 6.47
CA ILE A 41 28.77 -16.98 6.19
C ILE A 41 28.73 -15.46 6.35
N ILE A 42 29.36 -14.93 7.40
CA ILE A 42 29.48 -13.50 7.63
C ILE A 42 30.14 -12.83 6.43
N ALA A 43 31.28 -13.34 5.96
CA ALA A 43 31.96 -12.80 4.79
C ALA A 43 31.10 -12.85 3.52
N MET A 44 30.25 -13.86 3.34
CA MET A 44 29.32 -13.91 2.21
C MET A 44 28.23 -12.82 2.31
N LEU A 45 27.65 -12.64 3.50
CA LEU A 45 26.63 -11.62 3.74
C LEU A 45 27.18 -10.20 3.62
N GLU A 46 28.42 -9.97 4.08
CA GLU A 46 29.11 -8.69 3.95
C GLU A 46 29.30 -8.32 2.47
N ASN A 47 29.77 -9.25 1.64
CA ASN A 47 29.87 -9.02 0.18
C ASN A 47 28.51 -8.70 -0.46
N GLU A 48 27.45 -9.39 -0.04
CA GLU A 48 26.10 -9.12 -0.58
C GLU A 48 25.59 -7.73 -0.18
N ILE A 49 25.92 -7.25 1.02
CA ILE A 49 25.61 -5.89 1.45
C ILE A 49 26.38 -4.88 0.59
N ASP A 50 27.67 -5.10 0.35
CA ASP A 50 28.50 -4.23 -0.49
C ASP A 50 27.94 -4.12 -1.92
N ASP A 51 27.52 -5.24 -2.52
CA ASP A 51 26.90 -5.27 -3.86
C ASP A 51 25.57 -4.50 -3.89
N ARG A 52 24.75 -4.63 -2.84
CA ARG A 52 23.50 -3.85 -2.69
C ARG A 52 23.79 -2.35 -2.53
N ASP A 53 24.83 -1.98 -1.79
CA ASP A 53 25.24 -0.58 -1.61
C ASP A 53 25.77 0.04 -2.90
N VAL A 54 26.47 -0.72 -3.74
CA VAL A 54 26.82 -0.30 -5.11
C VAL A 54 25.55 -0.02 -5.92
N THR A 55 24.57 -0.91 -5.87
CA THR A 55 23.29 -0.76 -6.59
C THR A 55 22.52 0.47 -6.13
N ILE A 56 22.43 0.69 -4.82
CA ILE A 56 21.78 1.87 -4.25
C ILE A 56 22.45 3.15 -4.73
N ARG A 57 23.79 3.19 -4.74
CA ARG A 57 24.54 4.36 -5.25
C ARG A 57 24.26 4.60 -6.73
N TYR A 58 24.23 3.54 -7.55
CA TYR A 58 23.90 3.66 -8.96
C TYR A 58 22.50 4.25 -9.19
N LEU A 59 21.48 3.70 -8.52
CA LEU A 59 20.10 4.17 -8.65
C LEU A 59 19.93 5.61 -8.14
N LYS A 60 20.59 5.98 -7.03
CA LYS A 60 20.61 7.37 -6.55
C LYS A 60 21.20 8.31 -7.61
N ASN A 61 22.31 7.93 -8.23
CA ASN A 61 22.93 8.72 -9.30
C ASN A 61 22.02 8.84 -10.52
N GLU A 62 21.28 7.77 -10.90
CA GLU A 62 20.27 7.86 -11.97
C GLU A 62 19.14 8.82 -11.61
N ILE A 63 18.58 8.72 -10.40
CA ILE A 63 17.55 9.65 -9.91
C ILE A 63 18.06 11.09 -9.98
N ASP A 64 19.31 11.35 -9.59
CA ASP A 64 19.90 12.67 -9.63
C ASP A 64 20.08 13.21 -11.05
N LYS A 65 20.39 12.35 -12.04
CA LYS A 65 20.39 12.73 -13.46
C LYS A 65 18.99 13.15 -13.93
N PHE A 66 17.96 12.37 -13.58
CA PHE A 66 16.58 12.74 -13.89
C PHE A 66 16.16 14.05 -13.22
N ARG A 67 16.56 14.27 -11.96
CA ARG A 67 16.31 15.54 -11.27
C ARG A 67 17.00 16.72 -11.96
N GLN A 68 18.22 16.54 -12.45
CA GLN A 68 18.97 17.60 -13.14
C GLN A 68 18.32 18.04 -14.46
N VAL A 69 17.62 17.16 -15.17
CA VAL A 69 16.88 17.54 -16.40
C VAL A 69 15.48 18.07 -16.11
N VAL A 70 14.81 17.56 -15.07
CA VAL A 70 13.47 18.02 -14.68
C VAL A 70 13.50 19.40 -14.01
N LYS A 71 14.53 19.71 -13.21
CA LYS A 71 14.68 21.02 -12.55
C LYS A 71 14.68 22.22 -13.51
N PRO A 72 15.51 22.27 -14.58
CA PRO A 72 15.50 23.37 -15.54
C PRO A 72 14.21 23.40 -16.38
N LEU A 73 13.64 22.25 -16.73
CA LEU A 73 12.36 22.18 -17.45
C LEU A 73 11.21 22.77 -16.61
N THR A 74 11.20 22.50 -15.30
CA THR A 74 10.23 23.06 -14.36
C THR A 74 10.47 24.56 -14.15
N ARG A 75 11.73 25.01 -14.20
CA ARG A 75 12.10 26.43 -14.07
C ARG A 75 11.66 27.25 -15.29
N GLN A 76 11.84 26.73 -16.51
CA GLN A 76 11.31 27.36 -17.72
C GLN A 76 9.78 27.51 -17.71
N MET A 77 9.05 26.54 -17.14
CA MET A 77 7.59 26.65 -17.00
C MET A 77 7.16 27.75 -16.01
N ILE A 78 7.98 28.02 -14.99
CA ILE A 78 7.73 29.07 -13.98
C ILE A 78 8.08 30.47 -14.53
N ASP A 79 9.15 30.60 -15.30
CA ASP A 79 9.58 31.90 -15.85
C ASP A 79 8.57 32.47 -16.88
N ILE A 80 7.82 31.61 -17.59
CA ILE A 80 6.71 32.05 -18.47
C ILE A 80 5.56 32.69 -17.66
N GLN A 81 5.43 32.36 -16.36
CA GLN A 81 4.35 32.82 -15.50
C GLN A 81 4.76 33.96 -14.54
N ARG A 82 6.05 34.30 -14.43
CA ARG A 82 6.60 35.27 -13.48
C ARG A 82 7.10 36.54 -14.17
N ASN A 83 6.18 37.41 -14.59
CA ASN A 83 6.50 38.81 -14.88
C ASN A 83 6.30 39.71 -13.63
N GLY A 84 6.79 39.26 -12.48
CA GLY A 84 6.77 40.05 -11.26
C GLY A 84 6.94 39.22 -10.00
N VAL A 85 7.81 39.71 -9.11
CA VAL A 85 8.11 39.23 -7.76
C VAL A 85 9.32 38.28 -7.68
N GLU A 86 10.47 38.92 -7.49
CA GLU A 86 11.69 38.36 -6.91
C GLU A 86 11.39 37.89 -5.48
N VAL A 87 11.55 36.60 -5.20
CA VAL A 87 11.78 36.11 -3.84
C VAL A 87 12.86 35.05 -3.92
N GLU A 88 13.84 35.26 -3.04
CA GLU A 88 15.07 34.53 -2.81
C GLU A 88 14.90 33.01 -2.70
N GLU A 89 16.00 32.33 -2.97
CA GLU A 89 16.13 30.87 -3.04
C GLU A 89 15.64 30.18 -1.76
N GLU A 90 14.40 29.66 -1.77
CA GLU A 90 14.03 28.55 -0.90
C GLU A 90 12.96 27.67 -1.57
N CYS A 91 13.14 26.36 -1.39
CA CYS A 91 12.64 25.27 -2.21
C CYS A 91 11.12 25.29 -2.47
N LEU A 92 10.72 25.49 -3.75
CA LEU A 92 9.35 25.25 -4.21
C LEU A 92 9.01 23.76 -4.10
N VAL A 93 8.26 23.41 -3.06
CA VAL A 93 7.67 22.08 -2.87
C VAL A 93 6.62 21.86 -3.97
N ILE A 94 7.01 21.08 -4.98
CA ILE A 94 6.10 20.55 -5.99
C ILE A 94 4.96 19.81 -5.25
N ARG A 95 3.71 20.23 -5.50
CA ARG A 95 2.50 19.53 -5.06
C ARG A 95 2.34 18.21 -5.83
N SER A 96 3.23 17.25 -5.59
CA SER A 96 3.09 15.88 -6.08
C SER A 96 2.35 15.03 -5.04
N PRO A 97 1.25 14.36 -5.40
CA PRO A 97 0.63 13.36 -4.53
C PRO A 97 1.63 12.23 -4.22
N GLY A 98 1.83 11.88 -2.94
CA GLY A 98 2.53 10.64 -2.54
C GLY A 98 3.84 10.75 -1.73
N ILE A 99 4.39 11.95 -1.47
CA ILE A 99 5.67 12.12 -0.72
C ILE A 99 5.45 12.99 0.52
N GLU A 100 4.73 12.47 1.51
CA GLU A 100 4.34 13.26 2.70
C GLU A 100 5.28 13.05 3.90
N ASN A 101 6.08 11.97 3.89
CA ASN A 101 6.80 11.49 5.07
C ASN A 101 8.16 12.15 5.31
N THR A 102 8.56 13.15 4.52
CA THR A 102 9.88 13.81 4.66
C THR A 102 9.80 15.34 4.61
N ARG A 103 8.64 15.95 4.89
CA ARG A 103 8.48 17.41 4.90
C ARG A 103 8.98 18.01 6.22
N ILE A 104 10.02 18.84 6.17
CA ILE A 104 10.20 19.92 7.15
C ILE A 104 9.25 21.05 6.74
N ILE A 105 8.31 21.41 7.62
CA ILE A 105 7.26 22.40 7.35
C ILE A 105 7.64 23.70 8.08
N PRO A 106 7.54 24.88 7.44
CA PRO A 106 7.75 26.18 8.08
C PRO A 106 6.85 26.36 9.31
N LEU A 107 7.43 26.95 10.35
CA LEU A 107 6.78 27.21 11.64
C LEU A 107 5.73 28.32 11.46
N GLY A 108 4.46 27.99 11.20
CA GLY A 108 3.39 29.00 11.19
C GLY A 108 2.05 28.64 10.55
N GLU A 109 1.98 27.67 9.63
CA GLU A 109 0.69 27.29 9.03
C GLU A 109 0.01 26.14 9.80
N PRO A 110 -1.28 26.26 10.15
CA PRO A 110 -2.02 25.16 10.75
C PRO A 110 -2.09 24.01 9.74
N ARG A 111 -1.41 22.91 10.05
CA ARG A 111 -1.47 21.67 9.27
C ARG A 111 -2.93 21.21 9.18
N LEU A 112 -3.48 21.18 7.97
CA LEU A 112 -4.72 20.46 7.69
C LEU A 112 -4.47 18.98 8.00
N LYS A 113 -4.95 18.49 9.14
CA LYS A 113 -4.86 17.08 9.50
C LYS A 113 -5.73 16.29 8.52
N ARG A 114 -5.09 15.42 7.74
CA ARG A 114 -5.81 14.44 6.92
C ARG A 114 -6.22 13.28 7.81
N THR A 115 -7.48 12.90 7.76
CA THR A 115 -7.98 11.68 8.39
C THR A 115 -7.57 10.47 7.55
N ALA A 116 -7.13 9.40 8.21
CA ALA A 116 -6.89 8.13 7.53
C ALA A 116 -8.23 7.51 7.09
N ILE A 117 -8.20 6.80 5.96
CA ILE A 117 -9.34 6.03 5.45
C ILE A 117 -8.92 4.55 5.49
N SER A 118 -9.78 3.70 6.04
CA SER A 118 -9.56 2.25 6.10
C SER A 118 -10.80 1.53 5.60
N ALA A 119 -10.59 0.57 4.69
CA ALA A 119 -11.62 -0.37 4.27
C ALA A 119 -11.64 -1.60 5.18
N GLU A 120 -12.73 -2.36 5.10
CA GLU A 120 -12.87 -3.65 5.76
C GLU A 120 -11.89 -4.71 5.19
N PRO A 121 -11.35 -5.60 6.04
CA PRO A 121 -10.38 -6.59 5.60
C PRO A 121 -11.03 -7.71 4.79
N LEU A 122 -10.41 -8.11 3.67
CA LEU A 122 -10.93 -9.17 2.82
C LEU A 122 -11.06 -10.53 3.55
N SER A 123 -10.26 -10.75 4.60
CA SER A 123 -10.29 -11.97 5.42
C SER A 123 -11.60 -12.16 6.19
N ALA A 124 -12.31 -11.07 6.50
CA ALA A 124 -13.64 -11.13 7.11
C ALA A 124 -14.64 -11.89 6.21
N PHE A 125 -14.37 -11.95 4.91
CA PHE A 125 -15.22 -12.62 3.94
C PHE A 125 -14.81 -14.06 3.63
N THR A 126 -13.61 -14.49 4.03
CA THR A 126 -13.09 -15.83 3.68
C THR A 126 -13.36 -16.92 4.71
N GLN A 127 -13.80 -16.56 5.92
CA GLN A 127 -13.72 -17.47 7.06
C GLN A 127 -14.96 -18.35 7.30
N ASP A 128 -16.15 -17.99 6.80
CA ASP A 128 -17.38 -18.75 7.15
C ASP A 128 -18.42 -18.95 6.03
N CYS A 129 -18.23 -18.45 4.81
CA CYS A 129 -19.18 -18.68 3.71
C CYS A 129 -18.45 -18.74 2.37
N GLU A 130 -18.67 -19.80 1.59
CA GLU A 130 -18.38 -19.80 0.17
C GLU A 130 -19.07 -18.56 -0.43
N MET A 131 -18.31 -17.53 -0.81
CA MET A 131 -18.84 -16.26 -1.34
C MET A 131 -19.50 -16.52 -2.70
N LYS A 132 -20.72 -17.04 -2.67
CA LYS A 132 -21.51 -17.28 -3.86
C LYS A 132 -22.15 -15.95 -4.24
N LEU A 133 -21.44 -15.21 -5.07
CA LEU A 133 -21.97 -14.01 -5.72
C LEU A 133 -23.37 -14.30 -6.27
N VAL A 134 -24.37 -13.59 -5.76
CA VAL A 134 -25.77 -13.77 -6.16
C VAL A 134 -25.93 -13.18 -7.55
N LYS A 135 -26.12 -14.06 -8.54
CA LYS A 135 -26.32 -13.64 -9.93
C LYS A 135 -27.80 -13.39 -10.19
N ILE A 136 -28.12 -12.19 -10.63
CA ILE A 136 -29.48 -11.75 -10.94
C ILE A 136 -29.60 -11.57 -12.45
N THR A 137 -30.57 -12.29 -13.03
CA THR A 137 -30.87 -12.24 -14.46
C THR A 137 -31.44 -10.86 -14.81
N LYS A 138 -30.95 -10.28 -15.91
CA LYS A 138 -31.30 -8.93 -16.38
C LYS A 138 -31.52 -8.92 -17.87
N ASN A 139 -32.33 -7.97 -18.34
CA ASN A 139 -32.54 -7.74 -19.77
C ASN A 139 -31.23 -7.27 -20.43
N PRO A 140 -31.00 -7.61 -21.71
CA PRO A 140 -29.77 -7.24 -22.42
C PRO A 140 -29.56 -5.72 -22.43
N LYS A 141 -30.63 -4.94 -22.58
CA LYS A 141 -30.60 -3.47 -22.53
C LYS A 141 -30.08 -2.95 -21.18
N SER A 142 -30.59 -3.46 -20.07
CA SER A 142 -30.16 -3.07 -18.72
C SER A 142 -28.70 -3.47 -18.47
N ARG A 143 -28.29 -4.65 -18.96
CA ARG A 143 -26.88 -5.11 -18.87
C ARG A 143 -25.93 -4.17 -19.61
N GLU A 144 -26.28 -3.74 -20.82
CA GLU A 144 -25.48 -2.79 -21.60
C GLU A 144 -25.41 -1.41 -20.95
N LEU A 145 -26.53 -0.93 -20.38
CA LEU A 145 -26.59 0.34 -19.66
C LEU A 145 -25.65 0.33 -18.44
N ILE A 146 -25.74 -0.70 -17.59
CA ILE A 146 -24.88 -0.85 -16.41
C ILE A 146 -23.41 -0.96 -16.83
N LYS A 147 -23.12 -1.74 -17.89
CA LYS A 147 -21.76 -1.88 -18.42
C LYS A 147 -21.19 -0.55 -18.88
N GLY A 148 -21.96 0.25 -19.63
CA GLY A 148 -21.55 1.59 -20.07
C GLY A 148 -21.24 2.48 -18.88
N ALA A 149 -22.15 2.54 -17.92
CA ALA A 149 -21.99 3.25 -16.65
C ALA A 149 -20.68 2.93 -15.91
N ILE A 150 -20.31 1.65 -15.81
CA ILE A 150 -19.05 1.21 -15.17
C ILE A 150 -17.81 1.67 -15.96
N LEU A 151 -17.86 1.59 -17.29
CA LEU A 151 -16.75 1.99 -18.17
C LEU A 151 -16.58 3.51 -18.26
N ASP A 152 -17.65 4.27 -18.07
CA ASP A 152 -17.62 5.74 -18.04
C ASP A 152 -17.07 6.28 -16.71
N ASN A 153 -17.11 5.47 -15.65
CA ASN A 153 -16.61 5.86 -14.33
C ASN A 153 -15.08 5.81 -14.24
N ASP A 154 -14.47 6.90 -13.78
CA ASP A 154 -13.00 7.02 -13.68
C ASP A 154 -12.34 6.00 -12.75
N PHE A 155 -13.03 5.55 -11.70
CA PHE A 155 -12.51 4.58 -10.74
C PHE A 155 -12.64 3.14 -11.23
N MET A 156 -13.60 2.84 -12.11
CA MET A 156 -13.95 1.47 -12.51
C MET A 156 -13.59 1.12 -13.97
N LYS A 157 -13.26 2.10 -14.82
CA LYS A 157 -12.98 1.88 -16.25
C LYS A 157 -11.83 0.94 -16.59
N ASN A 158 -10.90 0.73 -15.66
CA ASN A 158 -9.71 -0.12 -15.87
C ASN A 158 -9.89 -1.56 -15.36
N LEU A 159 -11.10 -1.96 -14.95
CA LEU A 159 -11.39 -3.33 -14.55
C LEU A 159 -11.38 -4.29 -15.76
N GLU A 160 -11.03 -5.55 -15.52
CA GLU A 160 -11.09 -6.56 -16.57
C GLU A 160 -12.55 -6.82 -16.98
N MET A 161 -12.78 -7.12 -18.26
CA MET A 161 -14.13 -7.40 -18.79
C MET A 161 -14.85 -8.55 -18.07
N THR A 162 -14.09 -9.50 -17.51
CA THR A 162 -14.60 -10.58 -16.66
C THR A 162 -15.15 -10.04 -15.33
N GLN A 163 -14.40 -9.19 -14.63
CA GLN A 163 -14.82 -8.53 -13.39
C GLN A 163 -16.03 -7.62 -13.60
N ILE A 164 -16.04 -6.83 -14.69
CA ILE A 164 -17.19 -6.00 -15.05
C ILE A 164 -18.44 -6.85 -15.25
N ARG A 165 -18.31 -8.02 -15.89
CA ARG A 165 -19.44 -8.94 -16.09
C ARG A 165 -19.97 -9.49 -14.76
N GLU A 166 -19.08 -9.81 -13.83
CA GLU A 166 -19.48 -10.26 -12.49
C GLU A 166 -20.22 -9.16 -11.72
N ILE A 167 -19.72 -7.92 -11.75
CA ILE A 167 -20.40 -6.77 -11.14
C ILE A 167 -21.80 -6.59 -11.73
N VAL A 168 -21.91 -6.57 -13.07
CA VAL A 168 -23.20 -6.46 -13.77
C VAL A 168 -24.15 -7.59 -13.37
N ASP A 169 -23.66 -8.81 -13.21
CA ASP A 169 -24.47 -9.95 -12.80
C ASP A 169 -24.96 -9.82 -11.34
N CYS A 170 -24.19 -9.17 -10.46
CA CYS A 170 -24.52 -9.03 -9.03
C CYS A 170 -25.41 -7.83 -8.68
N MET A 171 -25.46 -6.79 -9.52
CA MET A 171 -26.35 -5.65 -9.27
C MET A 171 -27.82 -6.08 -9.26
N TYR A 172 -28.68 -5.35 -8.55
CA TYR A 172 -30.10 -5.67 -8.44
C TYR A 172 -30.96 -4.42 -8.64
N PRO A 173 -32.17 -4.57 -9.22
CA PRO A 173 -33.07 -3.44 -9.41
C PRO A 173 -33.66 -2.99 -8.07
N VAL A 174 -33.78 -1.67 -7.90
CA VAL A 174 -34.46 -1.04 -6.76
C VAL A 174 -35.37 0.05 -7.30
N GLU A 175 -36.63 0.05 -6.87
CA GLU A 175 -37.62 1.04 -7.27
C GLU A 175 -37.94 1.98 -6.11
N TYR A 176 -38.08 3.28 -6.42
CA TYR A 176 -38.44 4.31 -5.46
C TYR A 176 -39.69 5.05 -5.92
N ALA A 177 -40.59 5.35 -4.98
CA ALA A 177 -41.76 6.18 -5.26
C ALA A 177 -41.36 7.65 -5.44
N ALA A 178 -42.17 8.42 -6.17
CA ALA A 178 -41.96 9.85 -6.34
C ALA A 178 -41.88 10.57 -4.97
N GLY A 179 -40.88 11.45 -4.81
CA GLY A 179 -40.63 12.16 -3.55
C GLY A 179 -39.82 11.36 -2.51
N SER A 180 -39.36 10.14 -2.82
CA SER A 180 -38.50 9.38 -1.93
C SER A 180 -37.06 9.90 -1.94
N VAL A 181 -36.42 9.91 -0.78
CA VAL A 181 -34.99 10.20 -0.63
C VAL A 181 -34.21 8.90 -0.79
N ILE A 182 -33.32 8.84 -1.77
CA ILE A 182 -32.49 7.64 -2.06
C ILE A 182 -31.24 7.64 -1.18
N ILE A 183 -30.53 8.76 -1.12
CA ILE A 183 -29.29 8.95 -0.35
C ILE A 183 -29.43 10.26 0.43
N LYS A 184 -29.04 10.25 1.70
CA LYS A 184 -29.03 11.44 2.55
C LYS A 184 -27.59 11.82 2.92
N GLU A 185 -27.31 13.12 2.88
CA GLU A 185 -26.01 13.65 3.31
C GLU A 185 -25.76 13.31 4.79
N GLY A 186 -24.57 12.79 5.08
CA GLY A 186 -24.18 12.32 6.42
C GLY A 186 -24.35 10.81 6.66
N ASP A 187 -25.06 10.10 5.78
CA ASP A 187 -25.19 8.64 5.88
C ASP A 187 -23.93 7.93 5.36
N VAL A 188 -23.71 6.71 5.86
CA VAL A 188 -22.57 5.87 5.45
C VAL A 188 -22.80 5.36 4.02
N GLY A 189 -21.87 5.68 3.12
CA GLY A 189 -21.90 5.22 1.74
C GLY A 189 -21.30 3.81 1.59
N SER A 190 -22.15 2.82 1.32
CA SER A 190 -21.74 1.42 1.06
C SER A 190 -22.31 0.82 -0.22
N ILE A 191 -23.14 1.57 -0.96
CA ILE A 191 -23.87 1.09 -2.14
C ILE A 191 -23.63 2.05 -3.31
N VAL A 192 -23.48 1.49 -4.51
CA VAL A 192 -23.37 2.23 -5.78
C VAL A 192 -24.67 2.07 -6.56
N TYR A 193 -25.16 3.15 -7.16
CA TYR A 193 -26.41 3.18 -7.90
C TYR A 193 -26.17 3.48 -9.38
N VAL A 194 -26.97 2.84 -10.23
CA VAL A 194 -27.05 3.15 -11.66
C VAL A 194 -28.51 3.46 -11.99
N MET A 195 -28.73 4.62 -12.59
CA MET A 195 -30.07 5.06 -12.97
C MET A 195 -30.50 4.39 -14.28
N GLU A 196 -31.66 3.74 -14.27
CA GLU A 196 -32.29 3.14 -15.45
C GLU A 196 -33.67 3.80 -15.69
N GLY A 197 -33.83 4.50 -16.83
CA GLY A 197 -35.08 5.14 -17.23
C GLY A 197 -35.03 6.68 -17.27
N LEU A 198 -36.13 7.30 -17.72
CA LEU A 198 -36.28 8.76 -17.90
C LEU A 198 -36.85 9.46 -16.63
N SER A 199 -36.53 8.95 -15.46
CA SER A 199 -37.02 9.52 -14.20
C SER A 199 -36.16 10.71 -13.78
N ARG A 200 -36.80 11.83 -13.44
CA ARG A 200 -36.10 13.02 -12.93
C ARG A 200 -35.61 12.75 -11.51
N LEU A 201 -34.30 12.87 -11.30
CA LEU A 201 -33.68 12.87 -9.98
C LEU A 201 -33.10 14.26 -9.72
N ALA A 202 -33.38 14.81 -8.54
CA ALA A 202 -32.81 16.07 -8.08
C ALA A 202 -31.78 15.81 -6.98
N ILE A 203 -30.62 16.46 -7.06
CA ILE A 203 -29.59 16.43 -6.00
C ILE A 203 -29.67 17.73 -5.20
N TYR A 204 -29.78 17.58 -3.89
CA TYR A 204 -29.72 18.68 -2.94
C TYR A 204 -28.44 18.56 -2.11
N ALA A 205 -27.77 19.69 -1.89
CA ALA A 205 -26.72 19.77 -0.88
C ALA A 205 -27.11 20.80 0.18
N GLU A 206 -26.83 20.48 1.44
CA GLU A 206 -27.10 21.41 2.54
C GLU A 206 -25.94 22.40 2.67
N LYS A 207 -26.20 23.69 2.46
CA LYS A 207 -25.21 24.75 2.69
C LYS A 207 -25.81 25.82 3.58
N SER A 208 -25.34 25.89 4.82
CA SER A 208 -25.70 26.94 5.81
C SER A 208 -27.21 27.21 5.90
N ASN A 209 -27.96 26.27 6.46
CA ASN A 209 -29.41 26.35 6.73
C ASN A 209 -30.35 26.54 5.51
N ASN A 210 -29.85 26.43 4.27
CA ASN A 210 -30.67 26.39 3.08
C ASN A 210 -30.32 25.16 2.22
N ASN A 211 -31.35 24.44 1.78
CA ASN A 211 -31.19 23.39 0.77
C ASN A 211 -31.07 24.05 -0.61
N ILE A 212 -29.92 23.82 -1.26
CA ILE A 212 -29.68 24.30 -2.63
C ILE A 212 -29.88 23.11 -3.57
N GLU A 213 -30.81 23.24 -4.52
CA GLU A 213 -30.94 22.29 -5.63
C GLU A 213 -29.74 22.48 -6.56
N LEU A 214 -28.88 21.46 -6.63
CA LEU A 214 -27.61 21.54 -7.36
C LEU A 214 -27.75 21.10 -8.81
N HIS A 215 -28.58 20.09 -9.08
CA HIS A 215 -28.64 19.49 -10.41
C HIS A 215 -29.91 18.66 -10.61
N ASP A 216 -30.58 18.88 -11.75
CA ASP A 216 -31.65 18.05 -12.28
C ASP A 216 -31.09 17.05 -13.29
N PHE A 217 -31.31 15.76 -13.08
CA PHE A 217 -30.96 14.73 -14.06
C PHE A 217 -32.14 14.48 -14.98
N ASN A 218 -31.94 14.73 -16.29
CA ASN A 218 -32.94 14.43 -17.31
C ASN A 218 -32.40 13.57 -18.45
N ASP A 219 -31.16 13.07 -18.38
CA ASP A 219 -30.68 12.11 -19.37
C ASP A 219 -29.55 11.18 -18.89
N HIS A 220 -29.46 10.06 -19.59
CA HIS A 220 -28.70 8.84 -19.29
C HIS A 220 -27.19 9.13 -19.34
N THR A 221 -26.39 8.42 -18.52
CA THR A 221 -24.89 8.36 -18.53
C THR A 221 -24.11 9.15 -17.46
N LYS A 222 -24.63 9.33 -16.24
CA LYS A 222 -23.76 9.77 -15.13
C LYS A 222 -23.74 8.75 -14.00
N THR A 223 -22.63 8.04 -13.90
CA THR A 223 -22.25 7.23 -12.75
C THR A 223 -21.58 8.10 -11.69
N TRP A 224 -21.99 7.92 -10.44
CA TRP A 224 -21.27 8.39 -9.26
C TRP A 224 -20.87 7.17 -8.44
#